data_AF-A0A524DVZ0-F1
#
_entry.id   AF-A0A524DVZ0-F1
#
_cell.length_a   1.000
_cell.length_b   1.000
_cell.length_c   1.000
_cell.angle_alpha   90.00
_cell.angle_beta   90.00
_cell.angle_gamma   90.00
#
_symmetry.space_group_name_H-M   'P 1'
#
loop_
_entity.id
_entity.type
_entity.pdbx_description
1 polymer ?
#
loop_
_entity_poly.entity_id
_entity_poly.type
_entity_poly.pdbx_seq_one_letter_code
_entity_poly.pdbx_strand_id
1 'polypeptide(L)'
;MKGVAPRDNVSQAGVDIKQVEVVIHKGNVFTPARIGVVAALNKTSARVFRKPKITVIPTGREVAPLNTELKSGQVYDINSII
;
A
#
# COMPACT_ATOMS: atom_id res chain seq x y z
N MET A 1 17.82 -28.24 -37.28
CA MET A 1 17.04 -28.25 -36.02
C MET A 1 18.01 -28.14 -34.86
N LYS A 2 17.83 -27.17 -33.93
CA LYS A 2 18.59 -27.18 -32.67
C LYS A 2 18.04 -28.33 -31.82
N GLY A 3 18.92 -29.13 -31.23
CA GLY A 3 18.52 -30.16 -30.26
C GLY A 3 17.94 -29.52 -29.00
N VAL A 4 16.95 -30.16 -28.39
CA VAL A 4 16.32 -29.77 -27.13
C VAL A 4 16.81 -30.73 -26.06
N ALA A 5 17.43 -30.21 -25.00
CA ALA A 5 17.97 -31.01 -23.90
C ALA A 5 16.85 -31.49 -22.97
N PRO A 6 17.05 -32.59 -22.21
CA PRO A 6 16.10 -32.99 -21.18
C PRO A 6 15.82 -31.84 -20.22
N ARG A 7 14.52 -31.52 -20.04
CA ARG A 7 13.99 -30.41 -19.20
C ARG A 7 14.14 -29.00 -19.78
N ASP A 8 14.55 -28.84 -21.04
CA ASP A 8 14.39 -27.57 -21.74
C ASP A 8 12.91 -27.17 -21.79
N ASN A 9 12.64 -25.89 -21.52
CA ASN A 9 11.29 -25.29 -21.46
C ASN A 9 10.38 -25.86 -20.35
N VAL A 10 10.95 -26.48 -19.31
CA VAL A 10 10.18 -26.96 -18.15
C VAL A 10 10.38 -26.04 -16.95
N SER A 11 9.30 -25.39 -16.50
CA SER A 11 9.27 -24.69 -15.21
C SER A 11 9.23 -25.69 -14.08
N GLN A 12 10.34 -25.81 -13.35
CA GLN A 12 10.44 -26.75 -12.24
C GLN A 12 9.67 -26.24 -11.01
N ALA A 13 9.20 -27.17 -10.18
CA ALA A 13 8.55 -26.83 -8.93
C ALA A 13 9.48 -25.97 -8.05
N GLY A 14 8.98 -24.84 -7.57
CA GLY A 14 9.73 -23.92 -6.73
C GLY A 14 10.77 -23.06 -7.44
N VAL A 15 10.71 -22.94 -8.78
CA VAL A 15 11.60 -22.05 -9.55
C VAL A 15 11.41 -20.57 -9.20
N ASP A 16 10.16 -20.16 -8.91
CA ASP A 16 9.84 -18.79 -8.54
C ASP A 16 9.83 -18.57 -7.01
N ILE A 17 9.17 -19.47 -6.27
CA ILE A 17 9.00 -19.37 -4.81
C ILE A 17 9.17 -20.75 -4.20
N LYS A 18 10.09 -20.88 -3.26
CA LYS A 18 10.35 -22.14 -2.56
C LYS A 18 9.38 -22.35 -1.41
N GLN A 19 9.19 -23.61 -1.04
CA GLN A 19 8.43 -23.93 0.17
C GLN A 19 9.10 -23.29 1.39
N VAL A 20 8.30 -22.71 2.29
CA VAL A 20 8.74 -22.01 3.52
C VAL A 20 9.44 -20.66 3.27
N GLU A 21 9.55 -20.22 2.01
CA GLU A 21 10.11 -18.91 1.69
C GLU A 21 9.19 -17.78 2.19
N VAL A 22 9.80 -16.73 2.75
CA VAL A 22 9.09 -15.53 3.18
C VAL A 22 8.87 -14.63 1.96
N VAL A 23 7.64 -14.60 1.46
CA VAL A 23 7.29 -13.80 0.26
C VAL A 23 6.99 -12.33 0.55
N ILE A 24 6.60 -12.01 1.79
CA ILE A 24 6.35 -10.64 2.25
C ILE A 24 6.86 -10.49 3.68
N HIS A 25 7.71 -9.49 3.91
CA HIS A 25 8.18 -9.15 5.24
C HIS A 25 7.21 -8.19 5.95
N LYS A 26 7.16 -8.28 7.29
CA LYS A 26 6.39 -7.35 8.13
C LYS A 26 6.81 -5.90 7.84
N GLY A 27 5.82 -5.01 7.69
CA GLY A 27 6.03 -3.60 7.38
C GLY A 27 6.09 -3.29 5.88
N ASN A 28 6.10 -4.31 5.02
CA ASN A 28 5.96 -4.09 3.58
C ASN A 28 4.54 -3.62 3.23
N VAL A 29 4.46 -2.57 2.40
CA VAL A 29 3.21 -2.09 1.82
C VAL A 29 2.70 -3.08 0.77
N PHE A 30 1.41 -3.37 0.78
CA PHE A 30 0.77 -4.16 -0.28
C PHE A 30 0.66 -3.33 -1.56
N THR A 31 1.55 -3.59 -2.52
CA THR A 31 1.46 -3.10 -3.89
C THR A 31 0.66 -4.08 -4.75
N PRO A 32 0.17 -3.70 -5.95
CA PRO A 32 -0.53 -4.63 -6.84
C PRO A 32 0.24 -5.92 -7.12
N ALA A 33 1.56 -5.82 -7.35
CA ALA A 33 2.42 -6.99 -7.56
C ALA A 33 2.44 -7.95 -6.35
N ARG A 34 2.56 -7.42 -5.13
CA ARG A 34 2.56 -8.22 -3.89
C ARG A 34 1.21 -8.88 -3.64
N ILE A 35 0.12 -8.20 -3.97
CA ILE A 35 -1.22 -8.78 -3.89
C ILE A 35 -1.33 -9.97 -4.86
N GLY A 36 -0.81 -9.83 -6.09
CA GLY A 36 -0.75 -10.92 -7.07
C GLY A 36 0.01 -12.14 -6.55
N VAL A 37 1.18 -11.95 -5.94
CA VAL A 37 1.96 -13.05 -5.33
C VAL A 37 1.17 -13.76 -4.23
N VAL A 38 0.50 -13.01 -3.34
CA VAL A 38 -0.30 -13.60 -2.25
C VAL A 38 -1.50 -14.37 -2.79
N ALA A 39 -2.16 -13.85 -3.82
CA ALA A 39 -3.26 -14.53 -4.49
C ALA A 39 -2.80 -15.83 -5.18
N ALA A 40 -1.64 -15.82 -5.86
CA ALA A 40 -1.05 -17.00 -6.49
C ALA A 40 -0.74 -18.13 -5.48
N LEU A 41 -0.50 -17.78 -4.21
CA LEU A 41 -0.32 -18.72 -3.10
C LEU A 41 -1.63 -19.15 -2.44
N ASN A 42 -2.78 -18.89 -3.08
CA ASN A 42 -4.13 -19.18 -2.60
C ASN A 42 -4.42 -18.60 -1.20
N LYS A 43 -3.95 -17.37 -0.94
CA LYS A 43 -4.25 -16.62 0.29
C LYS A 43 -5.21 -15.48 -0.02
N THR A 44 -6.38 -15.51 0.61
CA THR A 44 -7.46 -14.54 0.40
C THR A 44 -7.49 -13.41 1.43
N SER A 45 -6.69 -13.50 2.49
CA SER A 45 -6.57 -12.47 3.52
C SER A 45 -5.15 -12.42 4.09
N ALA A 46 -4.78 -11.26 4.64
CA ALA A 46 -3.51 -11.05 5.31
C ALA A 46 -3.70 -10.17 6.55
N ARG A 47 -2.90 -10.43 7.59
CA ARG A 47 -2.83 -9.56 8.76
C ARG A 47 -2.05 -8.30 8.40
N VAL A 48 -2.68 -7.14 8.59
CA VAL A 48 -2.09 -5.82 8.31
C VAL A 48 -2.14 -4.95 9.56
N PHE A 49 -1.31 -3.92 9.60
CA PHE A 49 -1.45 -2.87 10.60
C PHE A 49 -2.75 -2.10 10.35
N ARG A 50 -3.41 -1.72 11.44
CA ARG A 50 -4.53 -0.79 11.38
C ARG A 50 -4.02 0.55 10.84
N LYS A 51 -4.80 1.21 9.98
CA LYS A 51 -4.51 2.61 9.60
C LYS A 51 -4.45 3.48 10.87
N PRO A 52 -3.37 4.27 11.07
CA PRO A 52 -3.33 5.27 12.14
C PRO A 52 -4.54 6.19 12.05
N LYS A 53 -5.13 6.53 13.19
CA LYS A 53 -6.17 7.56 13.29
C LYS A 53 -5.48 8.88 13.63
N ILE A 54 -5.64 9.87 12.78
CA ILE A 54 -4.98 11.18 12.92
C ILE A 54 -6.08 12.26 12.86
N THR A 55 -5.95 13.29 13.69
CA THR A 55 -6.80 14.48 13.68
C THR A 55 -5.90 15.70 13.58
N VAL A 56 -6.20 16.59 12.64
CA VAL A 56 -5.54 17.88 12.47
C VAL A 56 -6.42 18.95 13.11
N ILE A 57 -5.85 19.76 14.00
CA ILE A 57 -6.55 20.87 14.66
C ILE A 57 -5.75 22.15 14.39
N PRO A 58 -6.19 22.98 13.43
CA PRO A 58 -5.62 24.30 13.21
C PRO A 58 -5.89 25.19 14.42
N THR A 59 -4.95 26.07 14.69
CA THR A 59 -5.02 27.03 15.78
C THR A 59 -4.68 28.41 15.27
N GLY A 60 -5.36 29.43 15.78
CA GLY A 60 -5.22 30.81 15.35
C GLY A 60 -6.57 31.50 15.30
N ARG A 61 -6.62 32.79 15.66
CA ARG A 61 -7.87 33.59 15.56
C ARG A 61 -8.16 34.00 14.12
N GLU A 62 -7.10 34.06 13.32
CA GLU A 62 -7.09 34.31 11.90
C GLU A 62 -7.63 33.13 11.10
N VAL A 63 -7.62 31.90 11.63
CA VAL A 63 -8.02 30.72 10.85
C VAL A 63 -9.54 30.54 10.85
N ALA A 64 -10.14 30.52 9.66
CA ALA A 64 -11.58 30.35 9.45
C ALA A 64 -11.89 29.07 8.64
N PRO A 65 -13.03 28.40 8.89
CA PRO A 65 -13.42 27.22 8.12
C PRO A 65 -13.64 27.52 6.63
N LEU A 66 -13.41 26.53 5.77
CA LEU A 66 -13.81 26.61 4.37
C LEU A 66 -15.32 26.86 4.23
N ASN A 67 -15.71 27.53 3.14
CA ASN A 67 -17.10 27.86 2.82
C ASN A 67 -17.77 28.79 3.85
N THR A 68 -16.99 29.54 4.61
CA THR A 68 -17.48 30.64 5.46
C THR A 68 -17.05 31.99 4.89
N GLU A 69 -17.73 33.07 5.25
CA GLU A 69 -17.28 34.41 4.87
C GLU A 69 -16.09 34.85 5.74
N LEU A 70 -14.99 35.27 5.12
CA LEU A 70 -13.82 35.76 5.85
C LEU A 70 -14.08 37.15 6.45
N LYS A 71 -13.73 37.31 7.72
CA LYS A 71 -13.60 38.64 8.33
C LYS A 71 -12.23 39.24 8.02
N SER A 72 -12.09 40.55 8.24
CA SER A 72 -10.81 41.24 8.08
C SER A 72 -9.70 40.56 8.88
N GLY A 73 -8.57 40.25 8.22
CA GLY A 73 -7.42 39.57 8.81
C GLY A 73 -7.55 38.04 8.95
N GLN A 74 -8.66 37.44 8.49
CA GLN A 74 -8.81 35.98 8.48
C GLN A 74 -8.30 35.34 7.20
N VAL A 75 -7.91 34.07 7.32
CA VAL A 75 -7.48 33.18 6.24
C VAL A 75 -8.22 31.85 6.37
N TYR A 76 -8.45 31.17 5.24
CA TYR A 76 -9.09 29.85 5.26
C TYR A 76 -8.17 28.77 5.81
N ASP A 77 -8.76 27.82 6.54
CA ASP A 77 -8.11 26.59 6.94
C ASP A 77 -7.92 25.65 5.76
N ILE A 78 -6.67 25.55 5.29
CA ILE A 78 -6.25 24.58 4.27
C ILE A 78 -5.62 23.32 4.86
N ASN A 79 -5.24 23.35 6.14
CA ASN A 79 -4.45 22.28 6.76
C ASN A 79 -5.34 21.11 7.18
N SER A 80 -6.56 21.35 7.63
CA SER A 80 -7.49 20.26 8.01
C SER A 80 -8.02 19.44 6.84
N ILE A 81 -7.73 19.84 5.59
CA ILE A 81 -8.17 19.14 4.38
C ILE A 81 -7.22 17.97 4.03
N ILE A 82 -6.00 18.00 4.57
CA ILE A 82 -4.93 17.03 4.29
C ILE A 82 -4.99 15.88 5.29
#